data_AF-A0A2L0B7U8-F1
#
_entry.id   AF-A0A2L0B7U8-F1
#
_cell.length_a   1.000
_cell.length_b   1.000
_cell.length_c   1.000
_cell.angle_alpha   90.00
_cell.angle_beta   90.00
_cell.angle_gamma   90.00
#
_symmetry.space_group_name_H-M   'P 1'
#
loop_
_entity.id
_entity.type
_entity.pdbx_description
1 polymer ?
#
loop_
_entity_poly.entity_id
_entity_poly.type
_entity_poly.pdbx_seq_one_letter_code
_entity_poly.pdbx_strand_id
1 'polypeptide(L)'
;MKVNFCATSPCQNGGICTTIHAGHQCTCQEGFFGKNCEFSGYDCESNPCQNGGLCRISDGGGYQCECKMGTDGTNCEIDSLNECSSNPCQHEDAICQDKLGDYVCYCPPKHNGKNCDLFDNNFAGGIGYPIVTRKDQNTYFAKDLEIQRKQCLMNHCPSKRRNFNCDEECNNYACEFDGNDCSLGMNPWANCTAPIKCWEVFMDGVCNEDCNNPQCLFDGRDCEKLLQPCNPIYDAYCQKHYANGHCDYGCNNAEC
;
A
#
# COMPACT_ATOMS: atom_id res chain seq x y z
N MET A 1 22.77 -33.88 7.09
CA MET A 1 21.75 -33.56 8.13
C MET A 1 20.40 -33.53 7.42
N LYS A 2 19.43 -34.35 7.85
CA LYS A 2 18.07 -34.33 7.28
C LYS A 2 17.26 -33.36 8.13
N VAL A 3 17.07 -32.13 7.64
CA VAL A 3 16.31 -31.10 8.36
C VAL A 3 14.83 -31.45 8.28
N ASN A 4 14.17 -31.60 9.43
CA ASN A 4 12.72 -31.79 9.48
C ASN A 4 12.05 -30.42 9.58
N PHE A 5 11.60 -29.91 8.43
CA PHE A 5 10.94 -28.61 8.34
C PHE A 5 9.53 -28.61 8.97
N CYS A 6 8.98 -29.77 9.31
CA CYS A 6 7.70 -29.90 10.02
C CYS A 6 7.85 -29.88 11.56
N ALA A 7 9.08 -29.84 12.10
CA ALA A 7 9.30 -29.90 13.54
C ALA A 7 8.69 -28.71 14.32
N THR A 8 8.47 -27.58 13.66
CA THR A 8 7.84 -26.38 14.23
C THR A 8 6.35 -26.29 13.94
N SER A 9 5.73 -27.34 13.39
CA SER A 9 4.33 -27.36 12.98
C SER A 9 3.92 -26.14 12.14
N PRO A 10 4.58 -25.89 10.99
CA PRO A 10 4.34 -24.68 10.21
C PRO A 10 2.94 -24.62 9.57
N CYS A 11 2.26 -25.76 9.40
CA CYS A 11 0.91 -25.81 8.84
C CYS A 11 -0.14 -25.50 9.92
N GLN A 12 -0.92 -24.45 9.68
CA GLN A 12 -2.01 -23.98 10.52
C GLN A 12 -3.33 -24.68 10.18
N ASN A 13 -4.37 -24.42 10.96
CA ASN A 13 -5.75 -24.83 10.68
C ASN A 13 -5.96 -26.33 10.34
N GLY A 14 -5.20 -27.20 11.00
CA GLY A 14 -5.29 -28.65 10.80
C GLY A 14 -4.63 -29.17 9.51
N GLY A 15 -3.82 -28.34 8.83
CA GLY A 15 -3.05 -28.74 7.65
C GLY A 15 -2.01 -29.82 7.95
N ILE A 16 -1.84 -30.77 7.03
CA ILE A 16 -0.88 -31.88 7.14
C ILE A 16 0.47 -31.45 6.57
N CYS A 17 1.50 -31.43 7.41
CA CYS A 17 2.86 -31.05 7.02
C CYS A 17 3.65 -32.23 6.45
N THR A 18 4.27 -32.02 5.29
CA THR A 18 5.18 -32.98 4.66
C THR A 18 6.54 -32.33 4.40
N THR A 19 7.63 -32.99 4.80
CA THR A 19 8.99 -32.51 4.51
C THR A 19 9.37 -32.85 3.07
N ILE A 20 9.84 -31.85 2.32
CA ILE A 20 10.29 -31.99 0.92
C ILE A 20 11.78 -31.59 0.80
N HIS A 21 12.39 -31.84 -0.37
CA HIS A 21 13.82 -31.59 -0.60
C HIS A 21 14.27 -30.13 -0.33
N ALA A 22 13.37 -29.16 -0.44
CA ALA A 22 13.65 -27.74 -0.28
C ALA A 22 12.76 -27.04 0.77
N GLY A 23 12.31 -27.76 1.81
CA GLY A 23 11.50 -27.16 2.89
C GLY A 23 10.35 -28.05 3.35
N HIS A 24 9.20 -27.44 3.59
CA HIS A 24 7.94 -28.11 3.91
C HIS A 24 6.86 -27.80 2.88
N GLN A 25 5.90 -28.72 2.76
CA GLN A 25 4.66 -28.55 2.01
C GLN A 25 3.49 -28.87 2.93
N CYS A 26 2.52 -27.96 3.00
CA CYS A 26 1.29 -28.16 3.73
C CYS A 26 0.18 -28.67 2.80
N THR A 27 -0.53 -29.70 3.21
CA THR A 27 -1.78 -30.14 2.60
C THR A 27 -2.92 -29.64 3.46
N CYS A 28 -3.70 -28.68 2.97
CA CYS A 28 -4.74 -28.03 3.77
C CYS A 28 -6.02 -28.87 3.86
N GLN A 29 -6.74 -28.70 4.96
CA GLN A 29 -8.09 -29.25 5.12
C GLN A 29 -9.07 -28.50 4.21
N GLU A 30 -10.23 -29.11 3.96
CA GLU A 30 -11.30 -28.47 3.19
C GLU A 30 -11.67 -27.12 3.81
N GLY A 31 -11.74 -26.07 2.98
CA GLY A 31 -11.98 -24.70 3.45
C GLY A 31 -10.76 -24.03 4.07
N PHE A 32 -9.52 -24.44 3.77
CA PHE A 32 -8.30 -23.69 4.11
C PHE A 32 -7.28 -23.69 2.97
N PHE A 33 -6.47 -22.62 2.87
CA PHE A 33 -5.48 -22.42 1.80
C PHE A 33 -4.32 -21.53 2.27
N GLY A 34 -3.33 -21.34 1.38
CA GLY A 34 -2.07 -20.66 1.69
C GLY A 34 -0.90 -21.63 1.81
N LYS A 35 0.32 -21.10 1.88
CA LYS A 35 1.55 -21.91 1.96
C LYS A 35 1.59 -22.76 3.23
N ASN A 36 0.99 -22.23 4.29
CA ASN A 36 0.91 -22.79 5.62
C ASN A 36 -0.54 -23.05 6.05
N CYS A 37 -1.52 -23.07 5.13
CA CYS A 37 -2.94 -23.20 5.46
C CYS A 37 -3.47 -22.11 6.42
N GLU A 38 -2.87 -20.93 6.36
CA GLU A 38 -3.15 -19.78 7.22
C GLU A 38 -4.46 -19.08 6.89
N PHE A 39 -5.02 -19.32 5.70
CA PHE A 39 -6.25 -18.68 5.23
C PHE A 39 -7.42 -19.65 5.27
N SER A 40 -8.59 -19.20 5.75
CA SER A 40 -9.82 -19.99 5.77
C SER A 40 -10.72 -19.64 4.58
N GLY A 41 -10.94 -20.64 3.73
CA GLY A 41 -12.18 -21.05 3.07
C GLY A 41 -13.19 -20.00 2.64
N TYR A 42 -13.76 -19.35 3.63
CA TYR A 42 -15.17 -18.99 3.58
C TYR A 42 -15.43 -17.54 3.22
N ASP A 43 -14.44 -16.65 3.37
CA ASP A 43 -14.71 -15.22 3.31
C ASP A 43 -13.65 -14.44 2.54
N CYS A 44 -14.13 -13.55 1.68
CA CYS A 44 -13.33 -12.53 1.01
C CYS A 44 -12.61 -11.57 1.98
N GLU A 45 -12.84 -11.69 3.29
CA GLU A 45 -12.19 -10.95 4.38
C GLU A 45 -10.66 -11.05 4.33
N SER A 46 -10.09 -12.18 3.86
CA SER A 46 -8.64 -12.30 3.70
C SER A 46 -8.08 -11.60 2.46
N ASN A 47 -8.92 -10.90 1.68
CA ASN A 47 -8.60 -10.29 0.38
C ASN A 47 -7.73 -11.18 -0.52
N PRO A 48 -8.17 -12.41 -0.82
CA PRO A 48 -7.32 -13.38 -1.55
C PRO A 48 -7.07 -12.97 -3.02
N CYS A 49 -7.94 -12.16 -3.61
CA CYS A 49 -7.82 -11.70 -4.99
C CYS A 49 -6.84 -10.54 -5.12
N GLN A 50 -5.82 -10.72 -5.95
CA GLN A 50 -4.75 -9.76 -6.21
C GLN A 50 -5.11 -8.86 -7.40
N ASN A 51 -4.30 -7.81 -7.62
CA ASN A 51 -4.36 -6.94 -8.81
C ASN A 51 -5.74 -6.32 -9.07
N GLY A 52 -6.47 -6.06 -8.00
CA GLY A 52 -7.81 -5.47 -8.05
C GLY A 52 -8.88 -6.43 -8.58
N GLY A 53 -8.65 -7.74 -8.56
CA GLY A 53 -9.68 -8.75 -8.78
C GLY A 53 -10.79 -8.65 -7.73
N LEU A 54 -12.03 -8.90 -8.14
CA LEU A 54 -13.19 -8.85 -7.25
C LEU A 54 -13.39 -10.21 -6.60
N CYS A 55 -13.31 -10.27 -5.27
CA CYS A 55 -13.62 -11.48 -4.54
C CYS A 55 -15.14 -11.67 -4.40
N ARG A 56 -15.62 -12.90 -4.66
CA ARG A 56 -17.00 -13.32 -4.43
C ARG A 56 -17.04 -14.62 -3.63
N ILE A 57 -18.01 -14.75 -2.73
CA ILE A 57 -18.28 -16.02 -2.05
C ILE A 57 -18.94 -16.96 -3.06
N SER A 58 -18.45 -18.20 -3.14
CA SER A 58 -18.97 -19.21 -4.07
C SER A 58 -20.17 -19.94 -3.48
N ASP A 59 -21.20 -20.20 -4.30
CA ASP A 59 -22.43 -20.90 -3.90
C ASP A 59 -22.19 -22.33 -3.37
N GLY A 60 -21.04 -22.94 -3.68
CA GLY A 60 -20.61 -24.26 -3.22
C GLY A 60 -19.78 -24.26 -1.93
N GLY A 61 -19.55 -23.10 -1.32
CA GLY A 61 -18.54 -22.90 -0.28
C GLY A 61 -17.17 -22.56 -0.89
N GLY A 62 -16.45 -21.60 -0.29
CA GLY A 62 -15.21 -21.06 -0.88
C GLY A 62 -15.32 -19.58 -1.27
N TYR A 63 -14.24 -19.04 -1.83
CA TYR A 63 -14.24 -17.77 -2.58
C TYR A 63 -13.89 -18.03 -4.05
N GLN A 64 -14.25 -17.08 -4.89
CA GLN A 64 -13.89 -17.01 -6.30
C GLN A 64 -13.44 -15.59 -6.63
N CYS A 65 -12.29 -15.47 -7.30
CA CYS A 65 -11.82 -14.20 -7.82
C CYS A 65 -12.34 -13.97 -9.25
N GLU A 66 -13.04 -12.86 -9.44
CA GLU A 66 -13.31 -12.31 -10.76
C GLU A 66 -12.15 -11.39 -11.15
N CYS A 67 -11.27 -11.91 -11.98
CA CYS A 67 -10.07 -11.20 -12.41
C CYS A 67 -10.39 -10.07 -13.38
N LYS A 68 -9.64 -8.97 -13.23
CA LYS A 68 -9.71 -7.85 -14.18
C LYS A 68 -9.09 -8.28 -15.49
N MET A 69 -9.47 -7.57 -16.55
CA MET A 69 -8.87 -7.76 -17.88
C MET A 69 -7.34 -7.66 -17.78
N GLY A 70 -6.65 -8.64 -18.35
CA GLY A 70 -5.19 -8.76 -18.30
C GLY A 70 -4.63 -9.55 -17.11
N THR A 71 -5.50 -9.99 -16.19
CA THR A 71 -5.12 -10.90 -15.09
C THR A 71 -5.88 -12.21 -15.15
N ASP A 72 -5.28 -13.27 -14.65
CA ASP A 72 -5.85 -14.62 -14.57
C ASP A 72 -5.26 -15.38 -13.37
N GLY A 73 -5.68 -16.63 -13.16
CA GLY A 73 -5.29 -17.45 -12.02
C GLY A 73 -6.34 -17.45 -10.92
N THR A 74 -6.14 -18.30 -9.91
CA THR A 74 -7.12 -18.47 -8.82
C THR A 74 -7.29 -17.18 -8.00
N ASN A 75 -6.21 -16.41 -7.89
CA ASN A 75 -6.11 -15.16 -7.15
C ASN A 75 -5.79 -13.97 -8.05
N CYS A 76 -5.96 -14.09 -9.37
CA CYS A 76 -5.60 -13.04 -10.33
C CYS A 76 -4.10 -12.70 -10.32
N GLU A 77 -3.26 -13.67 -10.00
CA GLU A 77 -1.80 -13.57 -9.86
C GLU A 77 -1.03 -13.77 -11.17
N ILE A 78 -1.71 -14.24 -12.22
CA ILE A 78 -1.12 -14.54 -13.53
C ILE A 78 -1.38 -13.39 -14.47
N ASP A 79 -0.33 -12.96 -15.16
CA ASP A 79 -0.41 -11.97 -16.23
C ASP A 79 -0.88 -12.65 -17.51
N SER A 80 -2.07 -12.29 -17.97
CA SER A 80 -2.70 -12.92 -19.13
C SER A 80 -2.69 -12.03 -20.38
N LEU A 81 -2.27 -10.77 -20.25
CA LEU A 81 -2.21 -9.82 -21.35
C LEU A 81 -1.01 -8.91 -21.20
N ASN A 82 -0.16 -8.89 -22.22
CA ASN A 82 0.86 -7.86 -22.31
C ASN A 82 0.24 -6.56 -22.87
N GLU A 83 -0.09 -5.60 -22.00
CA GLU A 83 -0.72 -4.34 -22.42
C GLU A 83 0.20 -3.48 -23.30
N CYS A 84 1.52 -3.63 -23.14
CA CYS A 84 2.50 -2.94 -23.98
C CYS A 84 2.44 -3.33 -25.46
N SER A 85 1.88 -4.48 -25.81
CA SER A 85 1.72 -4.93 -27.19
C SER A 85 0.83 -4.01 -28.04
N SER A 86 -0.01 -3.20 -27.38
CA SER A 86 -0.85 -2.19 -28.03
C SER A 86 -0.14 -0.86 -28.30
N ASN A 87 1.12 -0.72 -27.90
CA ASN A 87 1.89 0.54 -27.89
C ASN A 87 1.11 1.70 -27.24
N PRO A 88 0.74 1.57 -25.95
CA PRO A 88 -0.13 2.54 -25.31
C PRO A 88 0.55 3.89 -25.00
N CYS A 89 1.87 3.90 -24.84
CA CYS A 89 2.67 5.10 -24.58
C CYS A 89 2.74 5.98 -25.85
N GLN A 90 2.19 7.19 -25.76
CA GLN A 90 2.33 8.22 -26.77
C GLN A 90 3.79 8.70 -26.73
N HIS A 91 4.41 8.96 -27.89
CA HIS A 91 5.83 9.29 -28.10
C HIS A 91 6.76 8.09 -28.38
N GLU A 92 7.57 8.24 -29.43
CA GLU A 92 8.54 7.22 -29.89
C GLU A 92 9.64 6.98 -28.85
N ASP A 93 9.97 7.99 -28.06
CA ASP A 93 10.99 7.92 -27.01
C ASP A 93 10.45 7.36 -25.68
N ALA A 94 9.15 7.05 -25.61
CA ALA A 94 8.55 6.49 -24.41
C ALA A 94 8.75 4.97 -24.34
N ILE A 95 9.16 4.46 -23.18
CA ILE A 95 9.38 3.03 -22.98
C ILE A 95 8.18 2.45 -22.24
N CYS A 96 7.50 1.48 -22.85
CA CYS A 96 6.45 0.72 -22.17
C CYS A 96 7.06 -0.46 -21.39
N GLN A 97 6.70 -0.58 -20.12
CA GLN A 97 6.99 -1.75 -19.30
C GLN A 97 5.69 -2.41 -18.87
N ASP A 98 5.55 -3.68 -19.25
CA ASP A 98 4.46 -4.55 -18.89
C ASP A 98 4.46 -4.85 -17.38
N LYS A 99 3.28 -4.90 -16.78
CA LYS A 99 3.05 -5.26 -15.39
C LYS A 99 1.86 -6.20 -15.32
N LEU A 100 1.75 -6.90 -14.20
CA LEU A 100 0.65 -7.81 -13.96
C LEU A 100 -0.70 -7.06 -13.97
N GLY A 101 -1.46 -7.20 -15.06
CA GLY A 101 -2.77 -6.55 -15.25
C GLY A 101 -2.74 -5.04 -15.52
N ASP A 102 -1.57 -4.48 -15.81
CA ASP A 102 -1.42 -3.08 -16.17
C ASP A 102 -0.07 -2.83 -16.88
N TYR A 103 0.22 -1.59 -17.27
CA TYR A 103 1.51 -1.20 -17.78
C TYR A 103 1.96 0.14 -17.22
N VAL A 104 3.25 0.39 -17.32
CA VAL A 104 3.88 1.66 -16.98
C VAL A 104 4.59 2.22 -18.20
N CYS A 105 4.31 3.49 -18.52
CA CYS A 105 5.08 4.23 -19.49
C CYS A 105 6.19 5.04 -18.82
N TYR A 106 7.41 4.93 -19.31
CA TYR A 106 8.51 5.83 -19.01
C TYR A 106 8.52 6.93 -20.05
N CYS A 107 8.04 8.10 -19.66
CA CYS A 107 7.80 9.23 -20.53
C CYS A 107 9.03 10.14 -20.66
N PRO A 108 9.22 10.78 -21.83
CA PRO A 108 10.29 11.74 -22.04
C PRO A 108 10.06 13.04 -21.24
N PRO A 109 11.10 13.87 -21.07
CA PRO A 109 10.95 15.16 -20.42
C PRO A 109 9.82 15.97 -21.04
N LYS A 110 9.05 16.62 -20.17
CA LYS A 110 7.86 17.41 -20.50
C LYS A 110 6.61 16.67 -20.96
N HIS A 111 6.67 15.34 -21.03
CA HIS A 111 5.54 14.50 -21.37
C HIS A 111 5.25 13.57 -20.20
N ASN A 112 4.07 13.63 -19.62
CA ASN A 112 3.63 12.90 -18.44
C ASN A 112 2.23 12.31 -18.70
N GLY A 113 1.56 11.77 -17.69
CA GLY A 113 0.34 10.98 -17.86
C GLY A 113 0.64 9.50 -17.98
N LYS A 114 -0.35 8.65 -17.70
CA LYS A 114 -0.22 7.18 -17.78
C LYS A 114 0.29 6.74 -19.15
N ASN A 115 -0.08 7.49 -20.20
CA ASN A 115 0.25 7.20 -21.58
C ASN A 115 1.22 8.24 -22.17
N CYS A 116 1.87 9.08 -21.35
CA CYS A 116 2.71 10.19 -21.81
C CYS A 116 1.98 11.22 -22.69
N ASP A 117 0.65 11.28 -22.59
CA ASP A 117 -0.25 12.11 -23.39
C ASP A 117 -0.43 13.52 -22.83
N LEU A 118 0.07 13.79 -21.63
CA LEU A 118 -0.04 15.07 -20.95
C LEU A 118 1.26 15.87 -21.09
N PHE A 119 1.15 17.16 -21.41
CA PHE A 119 2.32 18.05 -21.45
C PHE A 119 2.51 18.76 -20.11
N ASP A 120 3.69 18.63 -19.51
CA ASP A 120 4.09 19.27 -18.26
C ASP A 120 5.50 19.84 -18.33
N ASN A 121 5.61 21.15 -18.45
CA ASN A 121 6.89 21.82 -18.66
C ASN A 121 7.91 21.63 -17.51
N ASN A 122 7.48 21.17 -16.33
CA ASN A 122 8.34 20.92 -15.17
C ASN A 122 8.69 19.44 -14.99
N PHE A 123 8.10 18.54 -15.78
CA PHE A 123 8.37 17.11 -15.68
C PHE A 123 9.72 16.77 -16.31
N ALA A 124 10.65 16.22 -15.52
CA ALA A 124 12.00 15.89 -15.96
C ALA A 124 12.08 14.61 -16.82
N GLY A 125 10.97 13.88 -16.99
CA GLY A 125 10.94 12.54 -17.59
C GLY A 125 10.96 11.45 -16.51
N GLY A 126 10.55 10.23 -16.88
CA GLY A 126 10.46 9.09 -15.97
C GLY A 126 9.10 8.42 -16.00
N ILE A 127 8.71 7.74 -14.92
CA ILE A 127 7.41 7.05 -14.85
C ILE A 127 6.27 8.06 -15.00
N GLY A 128 5.41 7.84 -16.00
CA GLY A 128 4.24 8.66 -16.27
C GLY A 128 3.16 8.46 -15.22
N TYR A 129 2.64 9.56 -14.68
CA TYR A 129 1.52 9.58 -13.75
C TYR A 129 0.47 10.61 -14.20
N PRO A 130 -0.82 10.37 -13.94
CA PRO A 130 -1.86 11.34 -14.26
C PRO A 130 -1.60 12.66 -13.53
N ILE A 131 -1.40 13.75 -14.28
CA ILE A 131 -1.31 15.09 -13.71
C ILE A 131 -2.73 15.58 -13.46
N VAL A 132 -3.14 15.52 -12.19
CA VAL A 132 -4.44 16.00 -11.78
C VAL A 132 -4.31 17.50 -11.49
N THR A 133 -5.01 18.36 -12.25
CA THR A 133 -5.02 19.80 -11.95
C THR A 133 -5.70 20.05 -10.61
N ARG A 134 -5.37 21.11 -9.85
CA ARG A 134 -5.99 21.38 -8.52
C ARG A 134 -7.52 21.47 -8.53
N LYS A 135 -8.15 21.80 -9.66
CA LYS A 135 -9.62 21.77 -9.81
C LYS A 135 -10.15 20.36 -10.07
N ASP A 136 -9.40 19.54 -10.79
CA ASP A 136 -9.74 18.15 -11.07
C ASP A 136 -9.37 17.22 -9.90
N GLN A 137 -8.41 17.60 -9.03
CA GLN A 137 -8.05 16.88 -7.81
C GLN A 137 -9.24 16.75 -6.89
N ASN A 138 -9.93 17.86 -6.58
CA ASN A 138 -11.14 17.83 -5.77
C ASN A 138 -12.25 16.97 -6.39
N THR A 139 -12.33 16.90 -7.73
CA THR A 139 -13.39 16.17 -8.43
C THR A 139 -13.08 14.68 -8.55
N TYR A 140 -11.81 14.33 -8.75
CA TYR A 140 -11.33 12.94 -8.77
C TYR A 140 -11.29 12.34 -7.36
N PHE A 141 -10.74 13.05 -6.37
CA PHE A 141 -10.79 12.62 -4.96
C PHE A 141 -12.23 12.52 -4.45
N ALA A 142 -13.12 13.45 -4.82
CA ALA A 142 -14.53 13.33 -4.45
C ALA A 142 -15.20 12.10 -5.08
N LYS A 143 -14.90 11.79 -6.35
CA LYS A 143 -15.40 10.58 -7.00
C LYS A 143 -14.83 9.31 -6.38
N ASP A 144 -13.54 9.28 -6.08
CA ASP A 144 -12.88 8.14 -5.45
C ASP A 144 -13.42 7.91 -4.04
N LEU A 145 -13.55 8.97 -3.24
CA LEU A 145 -14.16 8.92 -1.91
C LEU A 145 -15.61 8.44 -1.97
N GLU A 146 -16.37 8.80 -3.01
CA GLU A 146 -17.74 8.32 -3.18
C GLU A 146 -17.81 6.84 -3.57
N ILE A 147 -16.86 6.35 -4.37
CA ILE A 147 -16.72 4.91 -4.66
C ILE A 147 -16.37 4.16 -3.38
N GLN A 148 -15.37 4.62 -2.62
CA GLN A 148 -14.96 4.01 -1.36
C GLN A 148 -16.11 4.01 -0.32
N ARG A 149 -16.90 5.09 -0.24
CA ARG A 149 -18.10 5.14 0.61
C ARG A 149 -19.15 4.10 0.23
N LYS A 150 -19.38 3.88 -1.07
CA LYS A 150 -20.27 2.81 -1.53
C LYS A 150 -19.73 1.44 -1.13
N GLN A 151 -18.41 1.26 -1.22
CA GLN A 151 -17.75 0.03 -0.80
C GLN A 151 -17.89 -0.21 0.71
N CYS A 152 -17.79 0.83 1.55
CA CYS A 152 -18.11 0.74 2.98
C CYS A 152 -19.54 0.24 3.24
N LEU A 153 -20.51 0.73 2.47
CA LEU A 153 -21.90 0.29 2.59
C LEU A 153 -22.09 -1.17 2.13
N MET A 154 -21.43 -1.57 1.05
CA MET A 154 -21.46 -2.94 0.56
C MET A 154 -20.81 -3.92 1.55
N ASN A 155 -19.73 -3.50 2.22
CA ASN A 155 -19.06 -4.28 3.26
C ASN A 155 -19.79 -4.25 4.62
N HIS A 156 -20.94 -3.56 4.70
CA HIS A 156 -21.72 -3.42 5.94
C HIS A 156 -20.92 -2.80 7.10
N CYS A 157 -19.92 -1.96 6.79
CA CYS A 157 -19.12 -1.26 7.80
C CYS A 157 -19.93 -0.43 8.81
N PRO A 158 -21.09 0.18 8.47
CA PRO A 158 -21.90 0.90 9.46
C PRO A 158 -22.46 0.04 10.60
N SER A 159 -22.57 -1.28 10.42
CA SER A 159 -22.96 -2.21 11.50
C SER A 159 -21.76 -2.78 12.27
N LYS A 160 -20.55 -2.59 11.74
CA LYS A 160 -19.30 -3.09 12.32
C LYS A 160 -18.61 -2.04 13.22
N ARG A 161 -18.69 -0.75 12.85
CA ARG A 161 -18.13 0.37 13.64
C ARG A 161 -18.38 0.34 15.15
N ARG A 162 -17.35 0.74 15.91
CA ARG A 162 -17.32 0.88 17.39
C ARG A 162 -17.60 -0.41 18.14
N ASN A 163 -17.20 -1.53 17.59
CA ASN A 163 -17.27 -2.86 18.21
C ASN A 163 -15.97 -3.23 18.95
N PHE A 164 -14.95 -2.36 18.95
CA PHE A 164 -13.59 -2.58 19.49
C PHE A 164 -12.80 -3.69 18.79
N ASN A 165 -13.25 -4.12 17.62
CA ASN A 165 -12.57 -5.02 16.71
C ASN A 165 -12.21 -4.23 15.46
N CYS A 166 -10.94 -4.24 15.04
CA CYS A 166 -10.59 -3.56 13.80
C CYS A 166 -10.98 -4.44 12.60
N ASP A 167 -12.06 -4.08 11.91
CA ASP A 167 -12.43 -4.70 10.64
C ASP A 167 -11.61 -4.05 9.51
N GLU A 168 -10.56 -4.74 9.03
CA GLU A 168 -9.57 -4.23 8.07
C GLU A 168 -10.20 -3.76 6.74
N GLU A 169 -11.28 -4.40 6.28
CA GLU A 169 -12.03 -3.96 5.10
C GLU A 169 -12.76 -2.62 5.30
N CYS A 170 -12.95 -2.23 6.56
CA CYS A 170 -13.49 -0.96 7.01
C CYS A 170 -12.39 0.00 7.49
N ASN A 171 -11.12 -0.42 7.47
CA ASN A 171 -9.94 0.36 7.85
C ASN A 171 -9.50 1.34 6.75
N ASN A 172 -10.42 2.19 6.32
CA ASN A 172 -10.13 3.26 5.39
C ASN A 172 -10.84 4.54 5.83
N TYR A 173 -10.36 5.68 5.32
CA TYR A 173 -10.92 6.98 5.67
C TYR A 173 -12.41 7.09 5.32
N ALA A 174 -12.85 6.51 4.20
CA ALA A 174 -14.25 6.57 3.78
C ALA A 174 -15.20 5.86 4.77
N CYS A 175 -14.69 4.87 5.50
CA CYS A 175 -15.38 4.10 6.55
C CYS A 175 -15.05 4.60 7.97
N GLU A 176 -14.40 5.77 8.11
CA GLU A 176 -13.96 6.33 9.39
C GLU A 176 -13.02 5.40 10.20
N PHE A 177 -12.16 4.63 9.50
CA PHE A 177 -11.26 3.65 10.12
C PHE A 177 -12.01 2.68 11.04
N ASP A 178 -13.09 2.12 10.51
CA ASP A 178 -14.05 1.28 11.22
C ASP A 178 -14.64 1.95 12.47
N GLY A 179 -15.08 3.19 12.32
CA GLY A 179 -15.57 3.98 13.45
C GLY A 179 -14.52 4.26 14.52
N ASN A 180 -13.24 4.28 14.12
CA ASN A 180 -12.02 4.39 14.91
C ASN A 180 -11.55 3.10 15.60
N ASP A 181 -12.19 1.94 15.40
CA ASP A 181 -11.70 0.69 16.00
C ASP A 181 -10.29 0.32 15.51
N CYS A 182 -9.98 0.65 14.25
CA CYS A 182 -8.65 0.44 13.65
C CYS A 182 -7.62 1.53 13.96
N SER A 183 -8.06 2.66 14.54
CA SER A 183 -7.18 3.76 14.93
C SER A 183 -7.02 3.86 16.45
N LEU A 184 -7.13 2.72 17.15
CA LEU A 184 -7.08 2.61 18.62
C LEU A 184 -8.16 3.47 19.32
N GLY A 185 -9.30 3.71 18.66
CA GLY A 185 -10.38 4.56 19.14
C GLY A 185 -10.09 6.06 19.05
N MET A 186 -8.99 6.47 18.40
CA MET A 186 -8.54 7.86 18.37
C MET A 186 -8.47 8.37 16.94
N ASN A 187 -9.06 9.53 16.66
CA ASN A 187 -8.72 10.30 15.47
C ASN A 187 -7.43 11.08 15.78
N PRO A 188 -6.29 10.79 15.12
CA PRO A 188 -5.02 11.45 15.40
C PRO A 188 -5.07 12.97 15.20
N TRP A 189 -6.00 13.46 14.37
CA TRP A 189 -6.24 14.87 14.10
C TRP A 189 -7.46 15.42 14.85
N ALA A 190 -8.01 14.70 15.85
CA ALA A 190 -9.18 15.16 16.61
C ALA A 190 -8.99 16.55 17.25
N ASN A 191 -7.75 16.84 17.64
CA ASN A 191 -7.37 18.11 18.27
C ASN A 191 -6.74 19.10 17.28
N CYS A 192 -6.60 18.74 16.00
CA CYS A 192 -6.02 19.60 14.99
C CYS A 192 -7.02 20.70 14.59
N THR A 193 -6.66 21.95 14.84
CA THR A 193 -7.52 23.12 14.55
C THR A 193 -7.02 23.95 13.36
N ALA A 194 -6.17 23.36 12.51
CA ALA A 194 -5.64 24.05 11.35
C ALA A 194 -6.75 24.47 10.37
N PRO A 195 -6.58 25.59 9.66
CA PRO A 195 -7.54 26.07 8.65
C PRO A 195 -7.65 25.14 7.43
N ILE A 196 -6.64 24.30 7.21
CA ILE A 196 -6.61 23.27 6.16
C ILE A 196 -6.73 21.88 6.80
N LYS A 197 -7.12 20.91 5.99
CA LYS A 197 -7.25 19.52 6.41
C LYS A 197 -5.89 18.85 6.47
N CYS A 198 -5.24 18.90 7.64
CA CYS A 198 -3.86 18.42 7.77
C CYS A 198 -3.63 16.95 7.45
N TRP A 199 -4.66 16.11 7.51
CA TRP A 199 -4.53 14.70 7.08
C TRP A 199 -4.41 14.54 5.55
N GLU A 200 -4.81 15.53 4.74
CA GLU A 200 -4.69 15.47 3.27
C GLU A 200 -3.28 15.86 2.78
N VAL A 201 -2.50 16.53 3.63
CA VAL A 201 -1.15 17.04 3.34
C VAL A 201 -0.07 16.47 4.25
N PHE A 202 -0.45 15.56 5.15
CA PHE A 202 0.48 14.93 6.08
C PHE A 202 1.52 14.07 5.33
N MET A 203 2.81 14.38 5.49
CA MET A 203 3.92 13.63 4.89
C MET A 203 3.89 13.63 3.36
N ASP A 204 3.45 14.72 2.74
CA ASP A 204 3.39 14.90 1.29
C ASP A 204 4.68 15.51 0.70
N GLY A 205 5.65 15.84 1.56
CA GLY A 205 6.93 16.45 1.21
C GLY A 205 6.89 17.97 1.00
N VAL A 206 5.75 18.61 1.21
CA VAL A 206 5.56 20.06 1.12
C VAL A 206 5.26 20.62 2.50
N CYS A 207 6.19 21.41 3.04
CA CYS A 207 5.94 22.06 4.33
C CYS A 207 4.68 22.95 4.32
N ASN A 208 3.69 22.56 5.12
CA ASN A 208 2.47 23.30 5.42
C ASN A 208 2.51 23.78 6.87
N GLU A 209 2.94 25.02 7.05
CA GLU A 209 3.09 25.66 8.36
C GLU A 209 1.80 25.66 9.21
N ASP A 210 0.63 25.70 8.56
CA ASP A 210 -0.67 25.58 9.24
C ASP A 210 -0.86 24.24 9.96
N CYS A 211 -0.20 23.18 9.46
CA CYS A 211 -0.22 21.81 9.98
C CYS A 211 1.02 21.47 10.82
N ASN A 212 2.02 22.34 10.82
CA ASN A 212 3.28 22.17 11.55
C ASN A 212 3.14 22.50 13.05
N ASN A 213 2.25 21.78 13.73
CA ASN A 213 2.04 21.93 15.16
C ASN A 213 1.76 20.55 15.80
N PRO A 214 1.93 20.41 17.13
CA PRO A 214 1.76 19.12 17.80
C PRO A 214 0.37 18.51 17.63
N GLN A 215 -0.68 19.34 17.60
CA GLN A 215 -2.06 18.89 17.47
C GLN A 215 -2.39 18.34 16.08
N CYS A 216 -1.62 18.76 15.07
CA CYS A 216 -1.72 18.34 13.68
C CYS A 216 -0.55 17.45 13.26
N LEU A 217 0.17 16.88 14.23
CA LEU A 217 1.25 15.91 14.05
C LEU A 217 2.46 16.45 13.26
N PHE A 218 2.76 17.74 13.42
CA PHE A 218 3.91 18.41 12.80
C PHE A 218 3.99 18.22 11.28
N ASP A 219 2.82 18.20 10.62
CA ASP A 219 2.74 18.07 9.17
C ASP A 219 3.53 16.87 8.62
N GLY A 220 3.50 15.74 9.33
CA GLY A 220 4.25 14.55 8.92
C GLY A 220 5.77 14.73 8.87
N ARG A 221 6.28 15.81 9.48
CA ARG A 221 7.68 16.24 9.48
C ARG A 221 8.14 16.86 8.17
N ASP A 222 7.23 17.24 7.27
CA ASP A 222 7.57 17.89 5.99
C ASP A 222 8.20 19.28 6.17
N CYS A 223 7.90 19.94 7.29
CA CYS A 223 8.51 21.21 7.69
C CYS A 223 9.84 21.07 8.42
N GLU A 224 10.24 19.85 8.81
CA GLU A 224 11.61 19.64 9.23
C GLU A 224 12.50 19.81 8.01
N LYS A 225 13.45 20.74 8.10
CA LYS A 225 14.51 20.83 7.09
C LYS A 225 15.10 19.43 7.01
N LEU A 226 15.01 18.82 5.82
CA LEU A 226 15.73 17.59 5.50
C LEU A 226 17.18 17.85 5.86
N LEU A 227 17.58 17.39 7.05
CA LEU A 227 18.98 17.34 7.42
C LEU A 227 19.59 16.47 6.33
N GLN A 228 20.63 17.01 5.68
CA GLN A 228 21.40 16.22 4.73
C GLN A 228 21.78 14.92 5.45
N PRO A 229 21.75 13.76 4.80
CA PRO A 229 22.15 12.52 5.45
C PRO A 229 23.54 12.69 6.08
N CYS A 230 23.78 12.03 7.22
CA CYS A 230 25.09 12.02 7.86
C CYS A 230 26.17 11.74 6.81
N ASN A 231 27.29 12.45 6.89
CA ASN A 231 28.35 12.36 5.89
C ASN A 231 28.73 10.88 5.66
N PRO A 232 28.62 10.34 4.42
CA PRO A 232 28.82 8.92 4.16
C PRO A 232 30.18 8.36 4.59
N ILE A 233 31.20 9.22 4.70
CA ILE A 233 32.54 8.84 5.16
C ILE A 233 32.53 8.56 6.68
N TYR A 234 31.72 9.31 7.43
CA TYR A 234 31.66 9.23 8.89
C TYR A 234 30.42 8.46 9.39
N ASP A 235 29.41 8.22 8.55
CA ASP A 235 28.16 7.53 8.91
C ASP A 235 28.42 6.18 9.59
N ALA A 236 29.29 5.35 9.00
CA ALA A 236 29.67 4.06 9.59
C ALA A 236 30.42 4.20 10.93
N TYR A 237 31.19 5.27 11.12
CA TYR A 237 31.86 5.57 12.39
C TYR A 237 30.84 6.00 13.44
N CYS A 238 29.96 6.95 13.09
CA CYS A 238 28.94 7.49 13.97
C CYS A 238 27.95 6.42 14.43
N GLN A 239 27.49 5.54 13.54
CA GLN A 239 26.61 4.43 13.91
C GLN A 239 27.24 3.48 14.95
N LYS A 240 28.54 3.18 14.80
CA LYS A 240 29.25 2.29 15.74
C LYS A 240 29.51 2.95 17.09
N HIS A 241 29.57 4.29 17.13
CA HIS A 241 29.87 5.07 18.31
C HIS A 241 28.64 5.77 18.93
N TYR A 242 27.45 5.55 18.37
CA TYR A 242 26.21 6.13 18.86
C TYR A 242 25.84 5.59 20.25
N ALA A 243 25.50 6.50 21.17
CA ALA A 243 25.03 6.20 22.52
C ALA A 243 25.93 5.24 23.33
N ASN A 244 27.23 5.19 23.04
CA ASN A 244 28.19 4.30 23.70
C ASN A 244 28.75 4.85 25.04
N GLY A 245 28.29 6.04 25.47
CA GLY A 245 28.76 6.71 26.69
C GLY A 245 30.05 7.53 26.53
N HIS A 246 30.57 7.65 25.31
CA HIS A 246 31.71 8.50 24.96
C HIS A 246 31.29 9.65 24.03
N CYS A 247 31.97 10.80 24.14
CA CYS A 247 31.67 11.97 23.32
C CYS A 247 32.50 11.94 22.04
N ASP A 248 31.84 11.77 20.90
CA ASP A 248 32.44 11.79 19.56
C ASP A 248 32.02 13.07 18.82
N TYR A 249 32.87 14.12 18.87
CA TYR A 249 32.55 15.45 18.32
C TYR A 249 32.21 15.46 16.82
N GLY A 250 32.75 14.52 16.04
CA GLY A 250 32.45 14.38 14.61
C GLY A 250 31.04 13.85 14.31
N CYS A 251 30.36 13.33 15.33
CA CYS A 251 29.01 12.77 15.29
C CYS A 251 28.06 13.55 16.21
N ASN A 252 28.40 14.79 16.55
CA ASN A 252 27.60 15.65 17.41
C ASN A 252 27.08 16.84 16.60
N ASN A 253 26.30 16.54 15.57
CA ASN A 253 25.56 17.55 14.81
C ASN A 253 24.10 17.11 14.70
N ALA A 254 23.33 17.65 13.76
CA ALA A 254 21.91 17.33 13.70
C ALA A 254 21.67 16.16 12.74
N GLU A 255 22.48 16.08 11.69
CA GLU A 255 22.48 15.01 10.68
C GLU A 255 23.10 13.68 11.16
N CYS A 256 24.00 13.74 12.14
CA CYS A 256 24.69 12.65 12.84
C CYS A 256 24.59 12.92 14.36
#